data_AF-A0A4V3DN20-F1
#
_entry.id   AF-A0A4V3DN20-F1
#
_cell.length_a   1.000
_cell.length_b   1.000
_cell.length_c   1.000
_cell.angle_alpha   90.00
_cell.angle_beta   90.00
_cell.angle_gamma   90.00
#
_symmetry.space_group_name_H-M   'P 1'
#
loop_
_entity.id
_entity.type
_entity.pdbx_description
1 polymer ?
#
loop_
_entity_poly.entity_id
_entity_poly.type
_entity_poly.pdbx_seq_one_letter_code
_entity_poly.pdbx_strand_id
1 'polypeptide(L)' 'MSHVLKSKASDLTQKDLWFKAFIASLHRTDPKAAAADADEAVDVCNGRWSGQQPTIGSLNNRHDYPVGRTFA' A
#
# COMPACT_ATOMS: atom_id res chain seq x y z
N MET A 1 -21.85 -24.33 8.35
CA MET A 1 -20.40 -24.59 8.25
C MET A 1 -19.75 -23.41 7.56
N SER A 2 -19.10 -22.54 8.32
CA SER A 2 -18.44 -21.33 7.82
C SER A 2 -17.09 -21.69 7.19
N HIS A 3 -17.02 -21.67 5.86
CA HIS A 3 -15.75 -21.72 5.15
C HIS A 3 -14.96 -20.45 5.45
N VAL A 4 -13.97 -20.56 6.34
CA VAL A 4 -12.94 -19.54 6.52
C VAL A 4 -12.11 -19.54 5.24
N LEU A 5 -12.34 -18.56 4.38
CA LEU A 5 -11.43 -18.23 3.29
C LEU A 5 -10.14 -17.71 3.93
N LYS A 6 -9.23 -18.63 4.28
CA LYS A 6 -7.82 -18.30 4.52
C LYS A 6 -7.32 -17.73 3.20
N SER A 7 -7.36 -16.42 3.04
CA SER A 7 -6.67 -15.76 1.95
C SER A 7 -5.21 -16.19 2.06
N LYS A 8 -4.74 -16.96 1.07
CA LYS A 8 -3.32 -17.08 0.79
C LYS A 8 -2.87 -15.69 0.34
N ALA A 9 -2.76 -14.74 1.27
CA ALA A 9 -1.86 -13.64 1.08
C ALA A 9 -0.48 -14.30 1.04
N SER A 10 -0.02 -14.69 -0.16
CA SER A 10 1.38 -15.03 -0.36
C SER A 10 2.13 -13.78 0.05
N ASP A 11 2.85 -13.82 1.17
CA ASP A 11 3.66 -12.71 1.64
C ASP A 11 4.53 -12.25 0.48
N LEU A 12 4.21 -11.07 -0.06
CA LEU A 12 4.85 -10.54 -1.24
C LEU A 12 6.25 -10.17 -0.81
N THR A 13 7.25 -10.95 -1.25
CA THR A 13 8.62 -10.73 -0.79
C THR A 13 9.16 -9.44 -1.42
N GLN A 14 10.17 -8.82 -0.80
CA GLN A 14 10.86 -7.66 -1.39
C GLN A 14 11.41 -7.98 -2.79
N LYS A 15 11.86 -9.22 -3.01
CA LYS A 15 12.30 -9.69 -4.33
C LYS A 15 11.17 -9.66 -5.36
N ASP A 16 9.96 -10.06 -4.99
CA ASP A 16 8.80 -10.05 -5.89
C ASP A 16 8.37 -8.62 -6.23
N LEU A 17 8.45 -7.71 -5.24
CA LEU A 17 8.18 -6.29 -5.45
C LEU A 17 9.18 -5.68 -6.44
N TRP A 18 10.48 -5.89 -6.18
CA TRP A 18 11.56 -5.40 -7.03
C TRP A 18 11.39 -5.91 -8.46
N PHE A 19 11.15 -7.21 -8.62
CA PHE A 19 11.03 -7.82 -9.96
C PHE A 19 9.82 -7.28 -10.74
N LYS A 20 8.69 -7.06 -10.06
CA LYS A 20 7.51 -6.44 -10.67
C LYS A 20 7.76 -4.99 -11.07
N ALA A 21 8.41 -4.21 -10.21
CA ALA A 21 8.77 -2.82 -10.49
C ALA A 21 9.76 -2.71 -11.66
N PHE A 22 10.73 -3.62 -11.73
CA PHE A 22 11.69 -3.71 -12.82
C PHE A 22 11.01 -4.00 -14.16
N ILE A 23 10.16 -5.04 -14.23
CA ILE A 23 9.40 -5.37 -15.45
C ILE A 23 8.53 -4.20 -15.90
N ALA A 24 7.82 -3.56 -14.96
CA ALA A 24 6.99 -2.40 -15.27
C ALA A 24 7.81 -1.24 -15.86
N SER A 25 9.03 -1.01 -15.36
CA SER A 25 9.89 0.09 -15.81
C SER A 25 10.62 -0.19 -17.11
N LEU A 26 10.90 -1.46 -17.44
CA LEU A 26 11.48 -1.87 -18.72
C LEU A 26 10.64 -1.47 -19.93
N HIS A 27 9.33 -1.26 -19.77
CA HIS A 27 8.46 -0.79 -20.85
C HIS A 27 8.73 0.67 -21.27
N ARG A 28 9.41 1.46 -20.44
CA ARG A 28 9.59 2.91 -20.64
C ARG A 28 11.03 3.41 -20.55
N THR A 29 11.97 2.57 -20.10
CA THR A 29 13.36 2.97 -19.83
C THR A 29 14.34 1.88 -20.23
N ASP A 30 15.63 2.24 -20.36
CA ASP A 30 16.68 1.26 -20.57
C ASP A 30 16.88 0.35 -19.33
N PRO A 31 17.48 -0.84 -19.47
CA PRO A 31 17.60 -1.78 -18.37
C PRO A 31 18.34 -1.25 -17.13
N LYS A 32 19.28 -0.31 -17.30
CA LYS A 32 20.03 0.27 -16.18
C LYS A 32 19.16 1.25 -15.41
N ALA A 33 18.42 2.11 -16.11
CA ALA A 33 17.45 3.02 -15.49
C ALA A 33 16.29 2.26 -14.84
N ALA A 34 15.77 1.20 -15.48
CA ALA A 34 14.71 0.37 -14.92
C ALA A 34 15.11 -0.32 -13.61
N ALA A 35 16.38 -0.72 -13.47
CA ALA A 35 16.90 -1.27 -12.22
C ALA A 35 16.92 -0.23 -11.10
N ALA A 36 17.36 1.00 -11.40
CA ALA A 36 17.35 2.09 -10.42
C ALA A 36 15.92 2.43 -9.95
N ASP A 37 14.95 2.44 -10.87
CA ASP A 37 13.53 2.66 -10.53
C ASP A 37 12.96 1.54 -9.65
N ALA A 38 13.43 0.29 -9.84
CA ALA A 38 13.03 -0.84 -9.02
C ALA A 38 13.64 -0.80 -7.61
N ASP A 39 14.89 -0.33 -7.48
CA ASP A 39 15.53 -0.08 -6.19
C ASP A 39 14.77 1.01 -5.41
N GLU A 40 14.45 2.13 -6.06
CA GLU A 40 13.65 3.21 -5.45
C GLU A 40 12.27 2.71 -4.99
N ALA A 41 11.61 1.87 -5.78
CA ALA A 41 10.31 1.30 -5.42
C ALA A 41 10.37 0.46 -4.14
N VAL A 42 11.45 -0.30 -3.94
CA VAL A 42 11.68 -1.06 -2.70
C VAL A 42 11.94 -0.13 -1.52
N ASP A 43 12.74 0.92 -1.70
CA ASP A 43 13.03 1.89 -0.64
C ASP A 43 11.77 2.66 -0.20
N VAL A 44 10.94 3.10 -1.15
CA VAL A 44 9.66 3.74 -0.87
C VAL A 44 8.72 2.80 -0.12
N CYS A 45 8.69 1.51 -0.50
CA CYS A 45 7.93 0.51 0.21
C CYS A 45 8.45 0.30 1.64
N ASN A 46 9.77 0.16 1.81
CA ASN A 46 10.35 0.05 3.13
C ASN A 46 10.05 1.29 3.98
N GLY A 47 10.14 2.50 3.43
CA GLY A 47 9.79 3.73 4.14
C GLY A 47 8.31 3.80 4.57
N ARG A 48 7.40 3.39 3.68
CA ARG A 48 5.96 3.41 3.97
C ARG A 48 5.51 2.33 4.96
N TRP A 49 6.15 1.16 4.95
CA TRP A 49 5.73 0.01 5.76
C TRP A 49 6.64 -0.28 6.98
N SER A 50 7.75 0.45 7.16
CA SER A 50 8.65 0.36 8.33
C SER A 50 8.09 1.00 9.62
N GLY A 51 6.84 1.42 9.63
CA GLY A 51 6.17 1.95 10.82
C GLY A 51 6.50 3.41 11.17
N GLN A 52 7.35 4.09 10.40
CA GLN A 52 7.61 5.54 10.51
C GLN A 52 6.65 6.38 9.66
N GLN A 53 5.37 5.99 9.57
CA GLN A 53 4.39 6.92 9.00
C GLN A 53 4.05 7.97 10.06
N PRO A 54 4.13 9.28 9.75
CA PRO A 54 3.54 10.28 10.63
C PRO A 54 2.08 9.91 10.79
N THR A 55 1.62 9.80 12.04
CA THR A 55 0.21 9.65 12.33
C THR A 55 -0.50 10.84 11.69
N ILE A 56 -1.17 10.61 10.57
CA ILE A 56 -2.04 11.62 9.97
C ILE A 56 -3.19 11.76 10.97
N GLY A 57 -3.07 12.74 11.88
CA GLY A 57 -4.17 13.15 12.73
C GLY A 57 -5.27 13.65 11.80
N SER A 58 -6.27 12.81 11.55
CA SER A 58 -7.49 13.30 10.91
C SER A 58 -8.06 14.35 11.85
N LEU A 59 -8.16 15.58 11.33
CA LEU A 59 -8.77 16.67 12.05
C LEU A 59 -10.20 16.24 12.42
N ASN A 60 -10.43 15.97 13.70
CA ASN A 60 -11.69 15.93 14.45
C ASN A 60 -13.01 16.12 13.66
N ASN A 61 -13.34 15.25 12.69
CA ASN A 61 -14.72 15.14 12.21
C ASN A 61 -15.47 14.17 13.12
N ARG A 62 -15.66 14.61 14.37
CA ARG A 62 -16.62 14.05 15.30
C ARG A 62 -18.01 14.48 14.83
N HIS A 63 -18.53 13.79 13.83
CA HIS A 63 -19.94 13.87 13.50
C HIS A 63 -20.71 13.03 14.52
N ASP A 64 -20.98 13.62 15.69
CA ASP A 64 -22.04 13.18 16.60
C ASP A 64 -23.38 13.48 15.91
N TYR A 65 -23.75 12.68 14.92
CA TYR A 65 -25.14 12.58 14.49
C TYR A 65 -25.77 11.43 15.25
N PRO A 66 -26.62 11.69 16.27
CA PRO A 66 -27.46 10.64 16.81
C PRO A 66 -28.39 10.17 15.69
N VAL A 67 -28.17 8.94 15.22
CA VAL A 67 -29.11 8.22 14.37
C VAL A 67 -30.49 8.25 15.03
N GLY A 68 -31.47 8.89 14.39
CA GLY A 68 -32.88 8.83 14.81
C GLY A 68 -33.67 10.13 14.93
N ARG A 69 -33.24 11.28 14.41
CA ARG A 69 -34.16 12.45 14.28
C ARG A 69 -34.75 12.55 12.89
N THR A 70 -36.06 12.33 12.79
CA THR A 70 -36.91 12.73 11.67
C THR A 70 -37.12 14.25 11.75
N PHE A 71 -36.92 14.96 10.64
CA PHE A 71 -37.29 16.37 10.54
C PHE A 71 -38.83 16.47 10.52
N ALA A 72 -39.38 17.29 11.42
CA ALA A 72 -40.79 17.67 11.45
C ALA A 72 -41.08 18.76 10.41
#